data_AF-A0A536E8X0-F1
#
_entry.id   AF-A0A536E8X0-F1
#
_cell.length_a   1.000
_cell.length_b   1.000
_cell.length_c   1.000
_cell.angle_alpha   90.00
_cell.angle_beta   90.00
_cell.angle_gamma   90.00
#
_symmetry.space_group_name_H-M   'P 1'
#
loop_
_entity.id
_entity.type
_entity.pdbx_description
1 polymer ?
#
loop_
_entity_poly.entity_id
_entity_poly.type
_entity_poly.pdbx_seq_one_letter_code
_entity_poly.pdbx_strand_id
1 'polypeptide(L)'
;MLSPGDTATLATYERLNMPPDVNGQIVPRDGYAKQGLLTLNAGHIDPQFKGFVTAQVINVTERPIPIDLGESYFSALFFYVQGDTQALSDEPDEKRLRELRLKAAQAPVSLIQKESLQQVFLLREELTWELTKRVAVLLVALSGIAGAVFGIWQAI
;
A
#
# COMPACT_ATOMS: atom_id res chain seq x y z
N MET A 1 17.62 0.19 -12.41
CA MET A 1 16.75 -0.96 -12.06
C MET A 1 16.70 -1.09 -10.55
N LEU A 2 15.54 -1.48 -10.02
CA LEU A 2 15.34 -1.74 -8.58
C LEU A 2 15.27 -3.26 -8.35
N SER A 3 16.22 -3.80 -7.59
CA SER A 3 16.32 -5.25 -7.37
C SER A 3 15.23 -5.76 -6.42
N PRO A 4 14.94 -7.07 -6.41
CA PRO A 4 14.05 -7.69 -5.42
C PRO A 4 14.39 -7.31 -3.97
N GLY A 5 13.42 -6.79 -3.23
CA GLY A 5 13.58 -6.36 -1.84
C GLY A 5 14.18 -4.96 -1.66
N ASP A 6 14.71 -4.37 -2.73
CA ASP A 6 15.36 -3.06 -2.68
C ASP A 6 14.37 -1.93 -2.52
N THR A 7 14.83 -0.88 -1.83
CA THR A 7 14.12 0.38 -1.69
C THR A 7 14.76 1.51 -2.46
N ALA A 8 13.95 2.46 -2.91
CA ALA A 8 14.41 3.69 -3.51
C ALA A 8 13.54 4.87 -3.06
N THR A 9 14.12 6.07 -3.03
CA THR A 9 13.36 7.31 -2.90
C THR A 9 13.24 7.94 -4.28
N LEU A 10 12.01 8.03 -4.79
CA LEU A 10 11.67 8.72 -6.02
C LEU A 10 11.29 10.16 -5.71
N ALA A 11 11.69 11.08 -6.58
CA ALA A 11 11.25 12.47 -6.56
C ALA A 11 10.49 12.76 -7.86
N THR A 12 9.39 13.51 -7.77
CA THR A 12 8.64 13.95 -8.96
C THR A 12 9.49 14.89 -9.80
N TYR A 13 9.32 14.83 -11.12
CA TYR A 13 9.88 15.82 -12.01
C TYR A 13 9.11 17.15 -11.88
N GLU A 14 7.81 17.04 -11.69
CA GLU A 14 6.89 18.14 -11.46
C GLU A 14 7.14 18.82 -10.12
N ARG A 15 6.93 20.13 -10.12
CA ARG A 15 6.92 20.97 -8.94
C ARG A 15 5.51 21.47 -8.70
N LEU A 16 5.05 21.31 -7.47
CA LEU A 16 3.76 21.79 -7.02
C LEU A 16 3.93 23.16 -6.37
N ASN A 17 2.94 24.02 -6.57
CA ASN A 17 2.77 25.29 -5.87
C ASN A 17 1.31 25.33 -5.40
N MET A 18 1.08 24.86 -4.18
CA MET A 18 -0.26 24.64 -3.66
C MET A 18 -0.85 25.95 -3.14
N PRO A 19 -2.13 26.24 -3.40
CA PRO A 19 -2.82 27.36 -2.76
C PRO A 19 -3.13 27.03 -1.27
N PRO A 20 -3.55 28.01 -0.46
CA PRO A 20 -3.86 27.81 0.95
C PRO A 20 -5.11 26.95 1.22
N ASP A 21 -6.01 26.84 0.26
CA ASP A 21 -7.30 26.16 0.40
C ASP A 21 -7.35 24.78 -0.28
N VAL A 22 -6.21 24.28 -0.75
CA VAL A 22 -6.11 22.96 -1.40
C VAL A 22 -5.03 22.13 -0.73
N ASN A 23 -5.39 20.91 -0.32
CA ASN A 23 -4.43 19.87 0.01
C ASN A 23 -4.29 18.88 -1.15
N GLY A 24 -3.21 18.13 -1.16
CA GLY A 24 -2.98 17.06 -2.12
C GLY A 24 -2.66 15.73 -1.46
N GLN A 25 -2.79 14.66 -2.24
CA GLN A 25 -2.28 13.35 -1.90
C GLN A 25 -1.68 12.70 -3.14
N ILE A 26 -0.48 12.14 -3.01
CA ILE A 26 0.09 11.29 -4.05
C ILE A 26 -0.33 9.85 -3.81
N VAL A 27 -0.90 9.24 -4.85
CA VAL A 27 -1.30 7.84 -4.86
C VAL A 27 -0.50 7.07 -5.93
N PRO A 28 -0.06 5.83 -5.64
CA PRO A 28 0.58 5.00 -6.66
C PRO A 28 -0.39 4.67 -7.79
N ARG A 29 0.13 4.61 -9.02
CA ARG A 29 -0.67 4.09 -10.14
C ARG A 29 -0.79 2.57 -10.02
N ASP A 30 -2.02 2.09 -10.21
CA ASP A 30 -2.40 0.69 -10.07
C ASP A 30 -1.51 -0.27 -10.89
N GLY A 31 -1.08 0.15 -12.08
CA GLY A 31 -0.18 -0.65 -12.93
C GLY A 31 1.13 -1.02 -12.23
N TYR A 32 1.78 -0.07 -11.55
CA TYR A 32 3.03 -0.33 -10.83
C TYR A 32 2.81 -1.08 -9.51
N ALA A 33 1.70 -0.78 -8.82
CA ALA A 33 1.32 -1.52 -7.62
C ALA A 33 1.11 -3.02 -7.93
N LYS A 34 0.44 -3.35 -9.04
CA LYS A 34 0.23 -4.72 -9.53
C LYS A 34 1.52 -5.40 -10.01
N GLN A 35 2.49 -4.62 -10.47
CA GLN A 35 3.83 -5.11 -10.80
C GLN A 35 4.71 -5.30 -9.55
N GLY A 36 4.19 -5.04 -8.35
CA GLY A 36 4.88 -5.23 -7.08
C GLY A 36 5.86 -4.12 -6.72
N LEU A 37 5.67 -2.92 -7.28
CA LEU A 37 6.30 -1.70 -6.77
C LEU A 37 5.37 -1.06 -5.73
N LEU A 38 5.65 -1.31 -4.45
CA LEU A 38 4.84 -0.75 -3.36
C LEU A 38 5.37 0.62 -2.96
N THR A 39 4.47 1.53 -2.64
CA THR A 39 4.79 2.88 -2.15
C THR A 39 4.56 2.93 -0.66
N LEU A 40 5.58 3.33 0.11
CA LEU A 40 5.57 3.28 1.57
C LEU A 40 5.01 4.55 2.20
N ASN A 41 5.10 5.69 1.53
CA ASN A 41 4.68 7.00 2.04
C ASN A 41 3.84 7.75 0.98
N ALA A 42 2.75 7.15 0.50
CA ALA A 42 1.80 7.78 -0.42
C ALA A 42 1.34 9.14 0.15
N GLY A 43 2.02 10.19 -0.30
CA GLY A 43 2.33 11.35 0.52
C GLY A 43 1.18 12.34 0.62
N HIS A 44 0.96 12.87 1.82
CA HIS A 44 0.17 14.08 2.00
C HIS A 44 0.95 15.28 1.45
N ILE A 45 0.27 16.16 0.74
CA ILE A 45 0.81 17.43 0.26
C ILE A 45 0.04 18.53 0.97
N ASP A 46 0.72 19.26 1.83
CA ASP A 46 0.11 20.32 2.62
C ASP A 46 -0.31 21.52 1.75
N PRO A 47 -1.32 22.28 2.16
CA PRO A 47 -1.61 23.59 1.58
C PRO A 47 -0.39 24.51 1.64
N GLN A 48 -0.26 25.42 0.67
CA GLN A 48 0.89 26.33 0.53
C GLN A 48 2.24 25.64 0.28
N PHE A 49 2.27 24.31 0.14
CA PHE A 49 3.48 23.57 -0.22
C PHE A 49 4.05 24.01 -1.57
N LYS A 50 5.37 24.22 -1.60
CA LYS A 50 6.14 24.51 -2.82
C LYS A 50 7.29 23.52 -2.95
N GLY A 51 7.37 22.85 -4.09
CA GLY A 51 8.49 21.96 -4.42
C GLY A 51 8.06 20.67 -5.10
N PHE A 52 9.01 19.76 -5.22
CA PHE A 52 8.78 18.40 -5.72
C PHE A 52 8.35 17.47 -4.58
N VAL A 53 7.59 16.44 -4.91
CA VAL A 53 7.12 15.45 -3.94
C VAL A 53 8.03 14.23 -3.99
N THR A 54 8.21 13.58 -2.85
CA THR A 54 9.06 12.38 -2.74
C THR A 54 8.28 11.19 -2.23
N ALA A 55 8.52 10.03 -2.82
CA ALA A 55 7.92 8.77 -2.44
C ALA A 55 9.01 7.68 -2.30
N GLN A 56 9.03 7.01 -1.16
CA GLN A 56 9.78 5.78 -0.95
C GLN A 56 9.00 4.61 -1.54
N VAL A 57 9.69 3.83 -2.37
CA VAL A 57 9.15 2.65 -3.02
C VAL A 57 9.99 1.43 -2.68
N ILE A 58 9.38 0.26 -2.74
CA ILE A 58 10.02 -1.04 -2.55
C ILE A 58 9.57 -2.02 -3.63
N ASN A 59 10.51 -2.79 -4.17
CA ASN A 59 10.21 -3.92 -5.02
C ASN A 59 9.92 -5.16 -4.16
N VAL A 60 8.68 -5.62 -4.14
CA VAL A 60 8.28 -6.82 -3.38
C VAL A 60 8.22 -8.09 -4.23
N THR A 61 8.69 -8.04 -5.47
CA THR A 61 8.73 -9.19 -6.38
C THR A 61 10.09 -9.87 -6.38
N GLU A 62 10.16 -11.04 -7.01
CA GLU A 62 11.42 -11.77 -7.23
C GLU A 62 12.16 -11.32 -8.51
N ARG A 63 11.65 -10.33 -9.25
CA ARG A 63 12.24 -9.85 -10.50
C ARG A 63 12.64 -8.38 -10.37
N PRO A 64 13.74 -7.93 -11.00
CA PRO A 64 14.07 -6.50 -11.05
C PRO A 64 12.98 -5.69 -11.76
N ILE A 65 12.67 -4.50 -11.23
CA ILE A 65 11.72 -3.55 -11.85
C ILE A 65 12.54 -2.39 -12.46
N PRO A 66 12.34 -2.05 -13.76
CA PRO A 66 12.92 -0.84 -14.33
C PRO A 66 12.33 0.40 -13.64
N ILE A 67 13.22 1.31 -13.25
CA ILE A 67 12.86 2.64 -12.76
C ILE A 67 13.51 3.64 -13.70
N ASP A 68 12.70 4.32 -14.48
CA ASP A 68 13.09 5.20 -15.57
C ASP A 68 12.66 6.63 -15.27
N LEU A 69 13.56 7.57 -15.54
CA LEU A 69 13.26 8.99 -15.36
C LEU A 69 12.22 9.45 -16.38
N GLY A 70 11.21 10.19 -15.92
CA GLY A 70 10.12 10.71 -16.76
C GLY A 70 8.92 9.79 -16.88
N GLU A 71 8.98 8.59 -16.30
CA GLU A 71 7.84 7.69 -16.24
C GLU A 71 6.83 8.13 -15.15
N SER A 72 5.54 7.86 -15.40
CA SER A 72 4.46 8.25 -14.51
C SER A 72 4.19 7.16 -13.49
N TYR A 73 4.85 7.22 -12.33
CA TYR A 73 4.68 6.26 -11.22
C TYR A 73 3.48 6.55 -10.32
N PHE A 74 3.11 7.82 -10.21
CA PHE A 74 2.11 8.28 -9.25
C PHE A 74 1.08 9.21 -9.91
N SER A 75 -0.07 9.34 -9.26
CA SER A 75 -1.09 10.34 -9.55
C SER A 75 -1.26 11.26 -8.34
N ALA A 76 -1.55 12.54 -8.59
CA ALA A 76 -1.92 13.47 -7.54
C ALA A 76 -3.46 13.61 -7.47
N LEU A 77 -4.00 13.51 -6.28
CA LEU A 77 -5.38 13.85 -5.93
C LEU A 77 -5.38 15.18 -5.19
N PHE A 78 -6.35 16.04 -5.46
CA PHE A 78 -6.48 17.35 -4.83
C PHE A 78 -7.84 17.48 -4.17
N PHE A 79 -7.87 18.08 -2.97
CA PHE A 79 -9.09 18.31 -2.23
C PHE A 79 -9.11 19.73 -1.67
N TYR A 80 -10.30 20.31 -1.62
CA TYR A 80 -10.49 21.59 -0.94
C TYR A 80 -10.52 21.38 0.57
N VAL A 81 -9.85 22.25 1.30
CA VAL A 81 -9.84 22.27 2.76
C VAL A 81 -10.40 23.59 3.29
N GLN A 82 -11.12 23.50 4.41
CA GLN A 82 -11.61 24.68 5.12
C GLN A 82 -10.77 24.90 6.38
N GLY A 83 -10.47 26.15 6.68
CA GLY A 83 -9.71 26.54 7.87
C GLY A 83 -8.50 27.39 7.52
N ASP A 84 -7.88 27.96 8.55
CA ASP A 84 -6.68 28.76 8.40
C ASP A 84 -5.47 27.82 8.29
N THR A 85 -4.84 27.79 7.13
CA THR A 85 -3.65 26.97 6.87
C THR A 85 -2.41 27.83 7.00
N GLN A 86 -1.39 27.29 7.66
CA GLN A 86 -0.08 27.94 7.74
C GLN A 86 0.86 27.30 6.73
N ALA A 87 1.62 28.12 6.01
CA ALA A 87 2.73 27.62 5.21
C ALA A 87 3.74 26.90 6.11
N LEU A 88 4.10 25.68 5.72
CA LEU A 88 5.37 25.10 6.17
C LEU A 88 6.51 25.98 5.65
N SER A 89 7.59 26.11 6.42
CA SER A 89 8.72 26.95 6.03
C SER A 89 9.24 26.56 4.63
N ASP A 90 9.36 27.54 3.74
CA ASP A 90 9.93 27.36 2.40
C ASP A 90 11.41 26.94 2.55
N GLU A 91 11.66 25.63 2.48
CA GLU A 91 13.01 25.07 2.53
C GLU A 91 13.59 25.00 1.11
N PRO A 92 14.80 25.53 0.87
CA PRO A 92 15.40 25.49 -0.47
C PRO A 92 15.56 24.06 -1.00
N ASP A 93 15.26 23.86 -2.28
CA ASP A 93 15.32 22.52 -2.89
C ASP A 93 16.70 21.88 -2.81
N GLU A 94 17.77 22.67 -2.88
CA GLU A 94 19.14 22.17 -2.78
C GLU A 94 19.37 21.46 -1.44
N LYS A 95 18.82 22.01 -0.37
CA LYS A 95 18.89 21.42 0.96
C LYS A 95 18.09 20.12 1.02
N ARG A 96 16.85 20.13 0.51
CA ARG A 96 16.00 18.92 0.44
C ARG A 96 16.66 17.81 -0.39
N LEU A 97 17.21 18.13 -1.56
CA LEU A 97 17.93 17.18 -2.41
C LEU A 97 19.18 16.62 -1.73
N ARG A 98 19.93 17.46 -1.00
CA ARG A 98 21.09 17.02 -0.23
C ARG A 98 20.67 16.02 0.85
N GLU A 99 19.63 16.33 1.60
CA GLU A 99 19.11 15.45 2.65
C GLU A 99 18.59 14.13 2.09
N LEU A 100 17.86 14.16 0.97
CA LEU A 100 17.37 12.96 0.31
C LEU A 100 18.51 12.06 -0.16
N ARG A 101 19.59 12.64 -0.73
CA ARG A 101 20.79 11.88 -1.11
C ARG A 101 21.46 11.25 0.10
N LEU A 102 21.56 11.98 1.22
CA LEU A 102 22.13 11.45 2.46
C LEU A 102 21.28 10.30 3.03
N LYS A 103 19.95 10.45 3.04
CA LYS A 103 19.03 9.39 3.49
C LYS A 103 19.09 8.17 2.57
N ALA A 104 19.13 8.37 1.26
CA ALA A 104 19.26 7.29 0.29
C ALA A 104 20.58 6.51 0.46
N ALA A 105 21.69 7.20 0.75
CA ALA A 105 22.98 6.55 1.03
C ALA A 105 22.99 5.71 2.31
N GLN A 106 22.06 5.95 3.24
CA GLN A 106 21.95 5.23 4.52
C GLN A 106 20.80 4.22 4.55
N ALA A 107 19.95 4.18 3.52
CA ALA A 107 18.81 3.29 3.50
C ALA A 107 19.27 1.83 3.39
N PRO A 108 18.70 0.91 4.19
CA PRO A 108 19.02 -0.50 4.09
C PRO A 108 18.64 -1.00 2.69
N VAL A 109 19.57 -1.74 2.08
CA VAL A 109 19.38 -2.27 0.72
C VAL A 109 18.19 -3.22 0.67
N SER A 110 17.81 -3.89 1.78
CA SER A 110 16.61 -4.74 1.82
C SER A 110 15.81 -4.50 3.09
N LEU A 111 14.51 -4.19 2.94
CA LEU A 111 13.56 -4.11 4.06
C LEU A 111 12.76 -5.41 4.26
N ILE A 112 12.73 -6.30 3.27
CA ILE A 112 11.91 -7.51 3.31
C ILE A 112 12.80 -8.74 3.34
N GLN A 113 12.87 -9.35 4.52
CA GLN A 113 13.36 -10.71 4.66
C GLN A 113 12.33 -11.65 4.00
N LYS A 114 12.79 -12.41 3.01
CA LYS A 114 12.01 -13.13 1.99
C LYS A 114 10.95 -14.12 2.52
N GLU A 115 10.97 -14.45 3.82
CA GLU A 115 10.20 -15.54 4.42
C GLU A 115 8.74 -15.17 4.79
N SER A 116 8.37 -13.88 4.83
CA SER A 116 7.10 -13.45 5.45
C SER A 116 5.96 -13.05 4.50
N LEU A 117 6.22 -12.67 3.25
CA LEU A 117 5.16 -12.16 2.35
C LEU A 117 4.27 -13.24 1.72
N GLN A 118 4.80 -14.45 1.51
CA GLN A 118 4.00 -15.55 0.94
C GLN A 118 2.83 -15.94 1.85
N GLN A 119 2.96 -15.75 3.17
CA GLN A 119 1.95 -16.13 4.15
C GLN A 119 0.74 -15.17 4.19
N VAL A 120 0.93 -13.90 3.84
CA VAL A 120 -0.13 -12.87 4.00
C VAL A 120 -1.13 -12.87 2.84
N PHE A 121 -0.69 -13.25 1.62
CA PHE A 121 -1.57 -13.23 0.43
C PHE A 121 -2.41 -14.50 0.23
N LEU A 122 -2.07 -15.63 0.86
CA LEU A 122 -2.74 -16.91 0.64
C LEU A 122 -4.05 -17.11 1.41
N LEU A 123 -4.45 -16.17 2.27
CA LEU A 123 -5.54 -16.42 3.23
C LEU A 123 -6.96 -16.27 2.70
N ARG A 124 -7.21 -15.94 1.42
CA ARG A 124 -8.59 -15.81 0.92
C ARG A 124 -9.19 -17.14 0.44
N GLU A 125 -8.43 -17.97 -0.26
CA GLU A 125 -8.94 -19.26 -0.77
C GLU A 125 -8.99 -20.34 0.32
N GLU A 126 -7.94 -20.48 1.13
CA GLU A 126 -7.94 -21.47 2.23
C GLU A 126 -9.04 -21.19 3.26
N LEU A 127 -9.31 -19.91 3.54
CA LEU A 127 -10.36 -19.50 4.47
C LEU A 127 -11.75 -19.92 3.97
N THR A 128 -12.04 -19.80 2.67
CA THR A 128 -13.32 -20.26 2.11
C THR A 128 -13.50 -21.77 2.21
N TRP A 129 -12.43 -22.54 2.02
CA TRP A 129 -12.49 -24.00 2.09
C TRP A 129 -12.68 -24.51 3.53
N GLU A 130 -11.96 -23.94 4.49
CA GLU A 130 -12.10 -24.30 5.90
C GLU A 130 -13.44 -23.86 6.50
N LEU A 131 -13.97 -22.69 6.12
CA LEU A 131 -15.33 -22.28 6.48
C LEU A 131 -16.38 -23.25 5.91
N THR A 132 -16.21 -23.66 4.64
CA THR A 132 -17.14 -24.60 3.99
C THR A 132 -17.16 -25.95 4.72
N LYS A 133 -15.99 -26.49 5.09
CA LYS A 133 -15.89 -27.72 5.89
C LYS A 133 -16.59 -27.60 7.24
N ARG A 134 -16.37 -26.50 7.98
CA ARG A 134 -16.98 -26.29 9.30
C ARG A 134 -18.50 -26.19 9.22
N VAL A 135 -19.03 -25.46 8.23
CA VAL A 135 -20.47 -25.36 8.00
C VAL A 135 -21.08 -26.72 7.61
N ALA A 136 -20.40 -27.49 6.76
CA ALA A 136 -20.87 -28.82 6.36
C ALA A 136 -20.98 -29.79 7.55
N VAL A 137 -19.99 -29.81 8.44
CA VAL A 137 -20.03 -30.64 9.66
C VAL A 137 -21.19 -30.27 10.58
N LEU A 138 -21.44 -28.97 10.76
CA LEU A 138 -22.56 -28.49 11.58
C LEU A 138 -23.92 -28.88 10.97
N LEU A 139 -24.07 -28.80 9.65
CA LEU A 139 -25.29 -29.22 8.96
C LEU A 139 -25.54 -30.73 9.10
N VAL A 140 -24.49 -31.56 9.00
CA VAL A 140 -24.60 -33.01 9.23
C VAL A 140 -25.01 -33.29 10.66
N ALA A 141 -24.39 -32.64 11.65
CA ALA A 141 -24.74 -32.81 13.06
C ALA A 141 -26.20 -32.42 13.34
N LEU A 142 -26.67 -31.29 12.79
CA LEU A 142 -28.06 -30.85 12.91
C LEU A 142 -29.04 -31.83 12.26
N SER A 143 -28.70 -32.38 11.10
CA SER A 143 -29.54 -33.39 10.43
C SER A 143 -29.66 -34.69 11.24
N GLY A 144 -28.57 -35.11 11.90
CA GLY A 144 -28.58 -36.26 12.81
C GLY A 144 -29.45 -36.03 14.05
N ILE A 145 -29.38 -34.84 14.65
CA ILE A 145 -30.23 -34.47 15.80
C ILE A 145 -31.71 -34.43 15.37
N ALA A 146 -32.03 -33.81 14.24
CA ALA A 146 -33.39 -33.74 13.71
C ALA A 146 -33.95 -35.15 13.42
N GLY A 147 -33.14 -36.04 12.85
CA GLY A 147 -33.50 -37.44 12.62
C GLY A 147 -33.78 -38.21 13.91
N ALA A 148 -32.98 -38.01 14.95
CA ALA A 148 -33.18 -38.65 16.25
C ALA A 148 -34.48 -38.17 16.93
N VAL A 149 -34.75 -36.86 16.89
CA VAL A 149 -36.01 -36.28 17.41
C VAL A 149 -37.22 -36.81 16.66
N PHE A 150 -37.14 -36.89 15.33
CA PHE A 150 -38.22 -37.45 14.50
C PHE A 150 -38.48 -38.94 14.81
N GLY A 151 -37.42 -39.72 15.02
CA GLY A 151 -37.54 -41.13 15.41
C GLY A 151 -38.22 -41.33 16.77
N ILE A 152 -37.91 -40.48 17.75
CA ILE A 152 -38.56 -40.50 19.07
C ILE A 152 -40.05 -40.13 18.95
N TRP A 153 -40.38 -39.14 18.11
CA TRP A 153 -41.77 -38.72 17.90
C TRP A 153 -42.64 -39.80 17.23
N GLN A 154 -42.07 -40.62 16.34
CA GLN A 154 -42.77 -41.75 15.71
C GLN A 154 -42.99 -42.94 16.67
N ALA A 155 -42.26 -43.00 17.79
CA ALA A 155 -42.33 -44.09 18.76
C ALA A 155 -43.28 -43.84 19.94
N ILE A 156 -43.92 -42.66 19.99
CA ILE A 156 -44.93 -42.23 20.96
C ILE A 156 -46.30 -42.24 20.29
#